data_AF-A0A7K7TQ19-F1
#
_entry.id   AF-A0A7K7TQ19-F1
#
_cell.length_a   1.000
_cell.length_b   1.000
_cell.length_c   1.000
_cell.angle_alpha   90.00
_cell.angle_beta   90.00
_cell.angle_gamma   90.00
#
_symmetry.space_group_name_H-M   'P 1'
#
loop_
_entity.id
_entity.type
_entity.pdbx_description
1 polymer ?
#
loop_
_entity_poly.entity_id
_entity_poly.type
_entity_poly.pdbx_seq_one_letter_code
_entity_poly.pdbx_strand_id
1 'polypeptide(L)'
;RNLKESIQDGVSYMGNFLEKLAPLNRGLQPRLYHDSDSLRKLIRKELESLRVKLSPYVDEVHHKVGKHLEDLRYRLQPFTEELLDQVSLKARELRRHLMPSREATAQLLEGADEVQRFVAHYADKIAFHTDQVKDIFQPYADRLVTEIHRNVEELHRHVVPHAQASPEKLNQYIQELSAKLTQNARDLHQKIQRNLEQLKVKLSLYPGSLQQPQAPAEELAREVQRRVEEFRRDTYLQIQDFTRALDQETEEMRLKLS
;
A
#
# COMPACT_ATOMS: atom_id res chain seq x y z
N ARG A 1 28.76 -9.53 -1.28
CA ARG A 1 29.46 -10.41 -2.24
C ARG A 1 28.77 -10.52 -3.61
N ASN A 2 27.70 -9.77 -3.90
CA ASN A 2 26.80 -10.07 -5.03
C ASN A 2 27.02 -9.25 -6.32
N LEU A 3 27.97 -8.31 -6.34
CA LEU A 3 28.21 -7.48 -7.54
C LEU A 3 28.95 -8.26 -8.64
N LYS A 4 29.78 -9.22 -8.25
CA LYS A 4 30.61 -10.01 -9.18
C LYS A 4 29.79 -11.05 -9.94
N GLU A 5 28.79 -11.66 -9.27
CA GLU A 5 27.85 -12.59 -9.89
C GLU A 5 26.91 -11.88 -10.89
N SER A 6 26.34 -10.72 -10.52
CA SER A 6 25.44 -9.97 -11.43
C SER A 6 26.15 -9.48 -12.71
N ILE A 7 27.43 -9.11 -12.62
CA ILE A 7 28.24 -8.77 -13.80
C ILE A 7 28.59 -10.02 -14.62
N GLN A 8 28.92 -11.14 -13.97
CA GLN A 8 29.18 -12.42 -14.67
C GLN A 8 27.95 -12.93 -15.41
N ASP A 9 26.77 -12.81 -14.81
CA ASP A 9 25.50 -13.17 -15.43
C ASP A 9 25.22 -12.26 -16.62
N GLY A 10 25.33 -10.94 -16.47
CA GLY A 10 25.15 -9.99 -17.57
C GLY A 10 26.10 -10.23 -18.76
N VAL A 11 27.36 -10.58 -18.49
CA VAL A 11 28.35 -10.95 -19.52
C VAL A 11 27.99 -12.29 -20.18
N SER A 12 27.48 -13.26 -19.42
CA SER A 12 26.98 -14.54 -19.94
C SER A 12 25.73 -14.36 -20.82
N TYR A 13 24.83 -13.44 -20.46
CA TYR A 13 23.65 -13.09 -21.25
C TYR A 13 24.03 -12.40 -22.56
N MET A 14 24.97 -11.45 -22.54
CA MET A 14 25.48 -10.81 -23.76
C MET A 14 26.23 -11.79 -24.66
N GLY A 15 27.01 -12.71 -24.09
CA GLY A 15 27.70 -13.76 -24.84
C GLY A 15 26.71 -14.68 -25.57
N ASN A 16 25.69 -15.17 -24.87
CA ASN A 16 24.63 -16.00 -25.45
C ASN A 16 23.80 -15.28 -26.51
N PHE A 17 23.56 -13.98 -26.34
CA PHE A 17 22.86 -13.16 -27.32
C PHE A 17 23.69 -12.99 -28.60
N LEU A 18 24.97 -12.65 -28.48
CA LEU A 18 25.86 -12.45 -29.62
C LEU A 18 26.12 -13.74 -30.40
N GLU A 19 26.26 -14.88 -29.72
CA GLU A 19 26.45 -16.18 -30.34
C GLU A 19 25.22 -16.61 -31.17
N LYS A 20 24.01 -16.24 -30.73
CA LYS A 20 22.75 -16.51 -31.44
C LYS A 20 22.46 -15.51 -32.58
N LEU A 21 23.16 -14.37 -32.63
CA LEU A 21 23.13 -13.43 -33.75
C LEU A 21 24.15 -13.77 -34.86
N ALA A 22 25.11 -14.65 -34.59
CA ALA A 22 26.10 -15.11 -35.57
C ALA A 22 25.55 -15.56 -36.94
N PRO A 23 24.38 -16.23 -37.06
CA PRO A 23 23.83 -16.61 -38.36
C PRO A 23 23.20 -15.45 -39.16
N LEU A 24 22.86 -14.30 -38.55
CA LEU A 24 22.31 -13.14 -39.27
C LEU A 24 23.35 -12.46 -40.17
N ASN A 25 24.63 -12.52 -39.81
CA ASN A 25 25.73 -11.96 -40.61
C ASN A 25 26.08 -12.81 -41.84
N ARG A 26 25.59 -14.05 -41.94
CA ARG A 26 25.86 -14.94 -43.10
C ARG A 26 24.91 -14.71 -44.28
N GLY A 27 23.85 -13.90 -44.12
CA GLY A 27 22.85 -13.65 -45.16
C GLY A 27 23.16 -12.48 -46.10
N LEU A 28 24.16 -11.65 -45.78
CA LEU A 28 24.52 -10.48 -46.60
C LEU A 28 25.59 -10.85 -47.64
N GLN A 29 25.28 -11.78 -48.54
CA GLN A 29 26.04 -11.95 -49.79
C GLN A 29 25.48 -11.02 -50.88
N PRO A 30 26.33 -10.41 -51.72
CA PRO A 30 25.92 -9.41 -52.70
C PRO A 30 25.28 -10.08 -53.92
N ARG A 31 23.98 -10.32 -53.88
CA ARG A 31 23.16 -10.43 -55.09
C ARG A 31 22.05 -9.39 -55.02
N LEU A 32 22.45 -8.14 -55.21
CA LEU A 32 21.51 -7.06 -55.42
C LEU A 32 21.13 -7.01 -56.91
N TYR A 33 19.86 -6.65 -57.10
CA TYR A 33 19.15 -6.30 -58.34
C TYR A 33 18.48 -7.45 -59.11
N HIS A 34 17.16 -7.60 -58.90
CA HIS A 34 16.23 -7.27 -60.00
C HIS A 34 14.76 -7.00 -59.65
N ASP A 35 14.34 -7.03 -58.38
CA ASP A 35 12.95 -6.70 -58.07
C ASP A 35 12.80 -6.07 -56.67
N SER A 36 12.29 -4.85 -56.61
CA SER A 36 12.07 -4.12 -55.35
C SER A 36 11.05 -4.85 -54.47
N ASP A 37 10.11 -5.59 -55.06
CA ASP A 37 9.10 -6.32 -54.30
C ASP A 37 9.69 -7.58 -53.65
N SER A 38 10.64 -8.23 -54.30
CA SER A 38 11.41 -9.34 -53.74
C SER A 38 12.28 -8.89 -52.55
N LEU A 39 12.93 -7.73 -52.65
CA LEU A 39 13.64 -7.11 -51.51
C LEU A 39 12.70 -6.76 -50.36
N ARG A 40 11.53 -6.16 -50.64
CA ARG A 40 10.52 -5.86 -49.62
C ARG A 40 9.95 -7.10 -48.93
N LYS A 41 9.76 -8.20 -49.67
CA LYS A 41 9.32 -9.49 -49.10
C LYS A 41 10.40 -10.09 -48.21
N LEU A 42 11.67 -10.02 -48.62
CA LEU A 42 12.79 -10.55 -47.85
C LEU A 42 13.00 -9.74 -46.56
N ILE A 43 12.98 -8.40 -46.63
CA ILE A 43 13.04 -7.52 -45.45
C ILE A 43 11.90 -7.82 -44.48
N ARG A 44 10.65 -7.99 -44.97
CA ARG A 44 9.52 -8.36 -44.11
C ARG A 44 9.72 -9.72 -43.44
N LYS A 45 10.20 -10.72 -44.18
CA LYS A 45 10.46 -12.06 -43.63
C LYS A 45 11.55 -12.05 -42.56
N GLU A 46 12.62 -11.30 -42.78
CA GLU A 46 13.70 -11.15 -41.80
C GLU A 46 13.24 -10.38 -40.56
N LEU A 47 12.44 -9.31 -40.73
CA LEU A 47 11.82 -8.59 -39.61
C LEU A 47 10.91 -9.49 -38.78
N GLU A 48 10.09 -10.33 -39.43
CA GLU A 48 9.21 -11.26 -38.72
C GLU A 48 10.01 -12.37 -38.01
N SER A 49 11.07 -12.89 -38.65
CA SER A 49 11.97 -13.86 -38.03
C SER A 49 12.70 -13.27 -36.81
N LEU A 50 13.16 -12.02 -36.91
CA LEU A 50 13.75 -11.29 -35.81
C LEU A 50 12.74 -11.06 -34.68
N ARG A 51 11.51 -10.66 -35.01
CA ARG A 51 10.43 -10.49 -34.03
C ARG A 51 10.15 -11.78 -33.27
N VAL A 52 10.02 -12.91 -33.96
CA VAL A 52 9.80 -14.22 -33.32
C VAL A 52 10.97 -14.63 -32.44
N LYS A 53 12.22 -14.34 -32.85
CA LYS A 53 13.42 -14.65 -32.05
C LYS A 53 13.60 -13.73 -30.85
N LEU A 54 13.13 -12.48 -30.92
CA LEU A 54 13.22 -11.49 -29.85
C LEU A 54 12.05 -11.58 -28.86
N SER A 55 10.89 -12.10 -29.26
CA SER A 55 9.71 -12.26 -28.38
C SER A 55 10.03 -12.91 -27.03
N PRO A 56 10.76 -14.06 -26.95
CA PRO A 56 11.03 -14.70 -25.66
C PRO A 56 11.87 -13.84 -24.71
N TYR A 57 12.72 -12.95 -25.24
CA TYR A 57 13.54 -12.05 -24.44
C TYR A 57 12.73 -10.89 -23.87
N VAL A 58 11.77 -10.39 -24.67
CA VAL A 58 10.80 -9.39 -24.23
C VAL A 58 9.93 -9.96 -23.10
N ASP A 59 9.44 -11.19 -23.28
CA ASP A 59 8.65 -11.90 -22.26
C ASP A 59 9.44 -12.16 -20.96
N GLU A 60 10.72 -12.55 -21.06
CA GLU A 60 11.58 -12.78 -19.88
C GLU A 60 11.83 -11.48 -19.09
N VAL A 61 12.03 -10.37 -19.79
CA VAL A 61 12.20 -9.04 -19.18
C VAL A 61 10.94 -8.63 -18.43
N HIS A 62 9.77 -8.70 -19.07
CA HIS A 62 8.51 -8.32 -18.43
C HIS A 62 8.19 -9.23 -17.23
N HIS A 63 8.54 -10.51 -17.32
CA HIS A 63 8.42 -11.44 -16.21
C HIS A 63 9.31 -11.04 -15.01
N LYS A 64 10.57 -10.67 -15.23
CA LYS A 64 11.48 -10.22 -14.16
C LYS A 64 11.01 -8.92 -13.50
N VAL A 65 10.57 -7.94 -14.30
CA VAL A 65 9.99 -6.69 -13.77
C VAL A 65 8.73 -6.97 -12.94
N GLY A 66 7.84 -7.82 -13.45
CA GLY A 66 6.63 -8.23 -12.74
C GLY A 66 6.95 -8.88 -11.39
N LYS A 67 7.95 -9.77 -11.33
CA LYS A 67 8.39 -10.41 -10.09
C LYS A 67 8.88 -9.40 -9.05
N HIS A 68 9.66 -8.40 -9.45
CA HIS A 68 10.15 -7.38 -8.50
C HIS A 68 9.04 -6.46 -7.99
N LEU A 69 8.02 -6.19 -8.80
CA LEU A 69 6.82 -5.47 -8.37
C LEU A 69 5.97 -6.31 -7.41
N GLU A 70 5.89 -7.62 -7.63
CA GLU A 70 5.26 -8.55 -6.69
C GLU A 70 6.03 -8.63 -5.36
N ASP A 71 7.36 -8.69 -5.40
CA ASP A 71 8.21 -8.65 -4.21
C ASP A 71 7.97 -7.35 -3.40
N LEU A 72 7.82 -6.20 -4.07
CA LEU A 72 7.49 -4.93 -3.42
C LEU A 72 6.14 -5.03 -2.68
N ARG A 73 5.10 -5.59 -3.32
CA ARG A 73 3.79 -5.78 -2.68
C ARG A 73 3.90 -6.70 -1.47
N TYR A 74 4.58 -7.84 -1.62
CA TYR A 74 4.75 -8.83 -0.56
C TYR A 74 5.45 -8.25 0.67
N ARG A 75 6.42 -7.36 0.47
CA ARG A 75 7.13 -6.71 1.60
C ARG A 75 6.29 -5.64 2.31
N LEU A 76 5.32 -5.05 1.63
CA LEU A 76 4.41 -4.05 2.22
C LEU A 76 3.15 -4.70 2.82
N GLN A 77 2.82 -5.94 2.47
CA GLN A 77 1.66 -6.66 3.02
C GLN A 77 1.69 -6.83 4.55
N PRO A 78 2.81 -7.20 5.21
CA PRO A 78 2.86 -7.35 6.67
C PRO A 78 2.47 -6.08 7.43
N PHE A 79 2.66 -4.90 6.84
CA PHE A 79 2.24 -3.64 7.42
C PHE A 79 0.71 -3.57 7.52
N THR A 80 -0.01 -3.89 6.44
CA THR A 80 -1.48 -3.82 6.47
C THR A 80 -2.08 -4.84 7.44
N GLU A 81 -1.45 -6.02 7.57
CA GLU A 81 -1.80 -7.04 8.57
C GLU A 81 -1.53 -6.54 10.01
N GLU A 82 -0.33 -6.01 10.28
CA GLU A 82 0.02 -5.41 11.57
C GLU A 82 -0.97 -4.30 11.95
N LEU A 83 -1.34 -3.45 10.99
CA LEU A 83 -2.26 -2.35 11.21
C LEU A 83 -3.68 -2.82 11.55
N LEU A 84 -4.17 -3.89 10.88
CA LEU A 84 -5.45 -4.50 11.21
C LEU A 84 -5.46 -5.02 12.65
N ASP A 85 -4.38 -5.69 13.06
CA ASP A 85 -4.22 -6.21 14.42
C ASP A 85 -4.17 -5.08 15.45
N GLN A 86 -3.41 -4.02 15.18
CA GLN A 86 -3.34 -2.84 16.04
C GLN A 86 -4.71 -2.17 16.18
N VAL A 87 -5.45 -1.96 15.09
CA VAL A 87 -6.79 -1.39 15.12
C VAL A 87 -7.74 -2.27 15.95
N SER A 88 -7.67 -3.58 15.78
CA SER A 88 -8.43 -4.53 16.60
C SER A 88 -8.09 -4.43 18.09
N LEU A 89 -6.81 -4.39 18.42
CA LEU A 89 -6.33 -4.27 19.79
C LEU A 89 -6.82 -2.95 20.41
N LYS A 90 -6.61 -1.83 19.72
CA LYS A 90 -6.97 -0.49 20.19
C LYS A 90 -8.48 -0.31 20.32
N ALA A 91 -9.27 -0.87 19.40
CA ALA A 91 -10.72 -0.88 19.54
C ALA A 91 -11.16 -1.66 20.79
N ARG A 92 -10.56 -2.83 21.06
CA ARG A 92 -10.86 -3.59 22.29
C ARG A 92 -10.48 -2.83 23.56
N GLU A 93 -9.32 -2.17 23.56
CA GLU A 93 -8.85 -1.33 24.67
C GLU A 93 -9.77 -0.13 24.89
N LEU A 94 -10.11 0.62 23.85
CA LEU A 94 -11.06 1.74 23.92
C LEU A 94 -12.39 1.28 24.51
N ARG A 95 -12.95 0.17 24.01
CA ARG A 95 -14.18 -0.38 24.55
C ARG A 95 -14.04 -0.70 26.03
N ARG A 96 -12.99 -1.41 26.43
CA ARG A 96 -12.76 -1.79 27.84
C ARG A 96 -12.63 -0.56 28.75
N HIS A 97 -11.88 0.44 28.33
CA HIS A 97 -11.62 1.64 29.12
C HIS A 97 -12.85 2.54 29.20
N LEU A 98 -13.62 2.66 28.12
CA LEU A 98 -14.77 3.57 28.06
C LEU A 98 -16.06 2.92 28.58
N MET A 99 -16.13 1.60 28.74
CA MET A 99 -17.29 0.97 29.38
C MET A 99 -17.55 1.57 30.78
N PRO A 100 -18.78 2.03 31.08
CA PRO A 100 -19.10 2.56 32.40
C PRO A 100 -18.99 1.44 33.45
N SER A 101 -18.33 1.73 34.58
CA SER A 101 -18.25 0.79 35.71
C SER A 101 -19.54 0.82 36.52
N ARG A 102 -19.79 -0.24 37.30
CA ARG A 102 -20.96 -0.29 38.20
C ARG A 102 -21.02 0.90 39.17
N GLU A 103 -19.87 1.31 39.71
CA GLU A 103 -19.81 2.49 40.58
C GLU A 103 -20.19 3.77 39.82
N ALA A 104 -19.65 3.94 38.61
CA ALA A 104 -19.93 5.11 37.80
C ALA A 104 -21.41 5.16 37.36
N THR A 105 -22.06 4.00 37.19
CA THR A 105 -23.50 3.91 36.93
C THR A 105 -24.36 4.21 38.17
N ALA A 106 -23.85 3.95 39.38
CA ALA A 106 -24.55 4.32 40.61
C ALA A 106 -24.54 5.85 40.80
N GLN A 107 -23.42 6.51 40.49
CA GLN A 107 -23.29 7.97 40.53
C GLN A 107 -24.32 8.68 39.61
N LEU A 108 -24.69 8.06 38.49
CA LEU A 108 -25.73 8.60 37.59
C LEU A 108 -27.13 8.63 38.22
N LEU A 109 -27.36 7.91 39.31
CA LEU A 109 -28.65 7.83 40.02
C LEU A 109 -28.69 8.72 41.27
N GLU A 110 -27.56 9.31 41.68
CA GLU A 110 -27.43 10.04 42.95
C GLU A 110 -27.97 11.48 42.90
N GLY A 111 -28.01 12.10 41.70
CA GLY A 111 -28.52 13.45 41.54
C GLY A 111 -27.98 14.18 40.30
N ALA A 112 -28.52 15.38 40.03
CA ALA A 112 -28.12 16.17 38.86
C ALA A 112 -26.66 16.65 38.92
N ASP A 113 -26.15 16.99 40.11
CA ASP A 113 -24.77 17.44 40.31
C ASP A 113 -23.78 16.30 40.06
N GLU A 114 -24.06 15.10 40.57
CA GLU A 114 -23.28 13.89 40.31
C GLU A 114 -23.29 13.50 38.84
N VAL A 115 -24.43 13.60 38.15
CA VAL A 115 -24.52 13.41 36.69
C VAL A 115 -23.62 14.41 35.96
N GLN A 116 -23.62 15.69 36.34
CA GLN A 116 -22.76 16.70 35.71
C GLN A 116 -21.27 16.39 35.91
N ARG A 117 -20.87 15.99 37.12
CA ARG A 117 -19.47 15.59 37.41
C ARG A 117 -19.07 14.35 36.61
N PHE A 118 -19.95 13.35 36.53
CA PHE A 118 -19.73 12.16 35.72
C PHE A 118 -19.51 12.52 34.25
N VAL A 119 -20.39 13.35 33.67
CA VAL A 119 -20.31 13.77 32.26
C VAL A 119 -18.96 14.44 31.95
N ALA A 120 -18.51 15.35 32.81
CA ALA A 120 -17.22 16.02 32.64
C ALA A 120 -16.05 15.03 32.70
N HIS A 121 -15.99 14.20 33.75
CA HIS A 121 -14.92 13.21 33.90
C HIS A 121 -14.91 12.18 32.76
N TYR A 122 -16.09 11.80 32.27
CA TYR A 122 -16.22 10.84 31.18
C TYR A 122 -15.77 11.44 29.83
N ALA A 123 -16.04 12.74 29.60
CA ALA A 123 -15.51 13.45 28.44
C ALA A 123 -13.97 13.51 28.44
N ASP A 124 -13.36 13.79 29.60
CA ASP A 124 -11.90 13.76 29.76
C ASP A 124 -11.34 12.36 29.50
N LYS A 125 -12.03 11.32 29.98
CA LYS A 125 -11.66 9.91 29.76
C LYS A 125 -11.72 9.52 28.28
N ILE A 126 -12.74 9.97 27.54
CA ILE A 126 -12.82 9.79 26.08
C ILE A 126 -11.63 10.47 25.40
N ALA A 127 -11.37 11.74 25.74
CA ALA A 127 -10.27 12.48 25.13
C ALA A 127 -8.92 11.81 25.39
N PHE A 128 -8.63 11.45 26.64
CA PHE A 128 -7.40 10.79 27.03
C PHE A 128 -7.16 9.48 26.26
N HIS A 129 -8.14 8.56 26.24
CA HIS A 129 -7.93 7.27 25.59
C HIS A 129 -7.95 7.34 24.06
N THR A 130 -8.68 8.28 23.46
CA THR A 130 -8.62 8.50 22.00
C THR A 130 -7.29 9.11 21.59
N ASP A 131 -6.74 10.06 22.36
CA ASP A 131 -5.42 10.62 22.09
C ASP A 131 -4.31 9.56 22.24
N GLN A 132 -4.38 8.67 23.24
CA GLN A 132 -3.46 7.53 23.34
C GLN A 132 -3.45 6.61 22.11
N VAL A 133 -4.62 6.42 21.47
CA VAL A 133 -4.72 5.62 20.24
C VAL A 133 -4.11 6.37 19.06
N LYS A 134 -4.31 7.68 18.99
CA LYS A 134 -3.72 8.55 17.96
C LYS A 134 -2.20 8.48 17.96
N ASP A 135 -1.59 8.52 19.14
CA ASP A 135 -0.13 8.52 19.31
C ASP A 135 0.55 7.24 18.80
N ILE A 136 -0.20 6.14 18.65
CA ILE A 136 0.34 4.85 18.18
C ILE A 136 0.32 4.78 16.64
N PHE A 137 -0.63 5.45 15.98
CA PHE A 137 -0.74 5.41 14.52
C PHE A 137 0.21 6.36 13.80
N GLN A 138 0.70 7.40 14.47
CA GLN A 138 1.72 8.32 13.92
C GLN A 138 3.04 7.61 13.57
N PRO A 139 3.75 6.94 14.52
CA PRO A 139 5.02 6.29 14.21
C PRO A 139 4.87 5.12 13.23
N TYR A 140 3.68 4.50 13.17
CA TYR A 140 3.38 3.49 12.17
C TYR A 140 3.35 4.07 10.75
N ALA A 141 2.71 5.24 10.55
CA ALA A 141 2.66 5.89 9.25
C ALA A 141 4.05 6.31 8.76
N ASP A 142 4.88 6.86 9.66
CA ASP A 142 6.25 7.25 9.33
C ASP A 142 7.11 6.04 8.93
N ARG A 143 6.93 4.90 9.63
CA ARG A 143 7.59 3.64 9.28
C ARG A 143 7.15 3.12 7.91
N LEU A 144 5.84 3.12 7.64
CA LEU A 144 5.30 2.68 6.35
C LEU A 144 5.87 3.50 5.19
N VAL A 145 5.92 4.83 5.32
CA VAL A 145 6.52 5.71 4.30
C VAL A 145 8.02 5.41 4.11
N THR A 146 8.75 5.21 5.21
CA THR A 146 10.18 4.85 5.17
C THR A 146 10.40 3.55 4.40
N GLU A 147 9.58 2.54 4.67
CA GLU A 147 9.68 1.23 4.02
C GLU A 147 9.22 1.27 2.56
N ILE A 148 8.24 2.10 2.21
CA ILE A 148 7.89 2.36 0.80
C ILE A 148 9.11 2.92 0.06
N HIS A 149 9.76 3.96 0.58
CA HIS A 149 10.94 4.54 -0.07
C HIS A 149 12.06 3.50 -0.23
N ARG A 150 12.36 2.77 0.85
CA ARG A 150 13.37 1.71 0.83
C ARG A 150 13.08 0.65 -0.23
N ASN A 151 11.86 0.13 -0.27
CA ASN A 151 11.51 -0.95 -1.19
C ASN A 151 11.40 -0.46 -2.64
N VAL A 152 10.99 0.79 -2.89
CA VAL A 152 11.00 1.37 -4.23
C VAL A 152 12.43 1.64 -4.73
N GLU A 153 13.35 2.06 -3.85
CA GLU A 153 14.78 2.14 -4.20
C GLU A 153 15.37 0.77 -4.55
N GLU A 154 15.01 -0.27 -3.79
CA GLU A 154 15.42 -1.64 -4.10
C GLU A 154 14.81 -2.12 -5.43
N LEU A 155 13.54 -1.82 -5.69
CA LEU A 155 12.89 -2.07 -6.98
C LEU A 155 13.65 -1.41 -8.12
N HIS A 156 14.02 -0.12 -7.98
CA HIS A 156 14.77 0.62 -8.99
C HIS A 156 16.08 -0.08 -9.35
N ARG A 157 16.86 -0.48 -8.35
CA ARG A 157 18.15 -1.18 -8.56
C ARG A 157 17.98 -2.49 -9.34
N HIS A 158 16.89 -3.22 -9.12
CA HIS A 158 16.63 -4.50 -9.79
C HIS A 158 15.99 -4.35 -11.17
N VAL A 159 15.21 -3.29 -11.40
CA VAL A 159 14.52 -3.06 -12.68
C VAL A 159 15.43 -2.40 -13.71
N VAL A 160 16.39 -1.56 -13.30
CA VAL A 160 17.36 -0.92 -14.22
C VAL A 160 18.03 -1.87 -15.22
N PRO A 161 18.61 -3.03 -14.83
CA PRO A 161 19.26 -3.94 -15.79
C PRO A 161 18.28 -4.69 -16.71
N HIS A 162 16.98 -4.60 -16.46
CA HIS A 162 15.97 -5.38 -17.17
C HIS A 162 14.98 -4.49 -17.95
N ALA A 163 14.84 -3.21 -17.62
CA ALA A 163 13.87 -2.35 -18.29
C ALA A 163 14.23 -2.08 -19.76
N GLN A 164 13.22 -2.18 -20.64
CA GLN A 164 13.35 -1.74 -22.04
C GLN A 164 13.17 -0.23 -22.21
N ALA A 165 12.59 0.44 -21.20
CA ALA A 165 12.42 1.89 -21.18
C ALA A 165 13.78 2.60 -21.08
N SER A 166 13.85 3.83 -21.62
CA SER A 166 15.06 4.66 -21.44
C SER A 166 15.28 4.95 -19.94
N PRO A 167 16.53 5.20 -19.51
CA PRO A 167 16.82 5.53 -18.12
C PRO A 167 15.97 6.68 -17.57
N GLU A 168 15.69 7.70 -18.39
CA GLU A 168 14.86 8.84 -18.02
C GLU A 168 13.41 8.42 -17.75
N LYS A 169 12.81 7.61 -18.64
CA LYS A 169 11.44 7.11 -18.47
C LYS A 169 11.32 6.17 -17.28
N LEU A 170 12.30 5.28 -17.09
CA LEU A 170 12.31 4.38 -15.93
C LEU A 170 12.38 5.18 -14.62
N ASN A 171 13.27 6.17 -14.54
CA ASN A 171 13.34 7.04 -13.37
C ASN A 171 12.02 7.78 -13.13
N GLN A 172 11.37 8.29 -14.19
CA GLN A 172 10.07 8.94 -14.07
C GLN A 172 9.01 7.98 -13.50
N TYR A 173 8.92 6.75 -14.00
CA TYR A 173 7.93 5.77 -13.51
C TYR A 173 8.20 5.34 -12.06
N ILE A 174 9.46 5.18 -11.68
CA ILE A 174 9.85 4.87 -10.30
C ILE A 174 9.49 6.00 -9.34
N GLN A 175 9.77 7.25 -9.74
CA GLN A 175 9.41 8.42 -8.94
C GLN A 175 7.89 8.58 -8.81
N GLU A 176 7.16 8.33 -9.90
CA GLU A 176 5.69 8.34 -9.89
C GLU A 176 5.14 7.28 -8.93
N LEU A 177 5.63 6.03 -9.01
CA LEU A 177 5.24 4.96 -8.09
C LEU A 177 5.53 5.35 -6.64
N SER A 178 6.75 5.82 -6.34
CA SER A 178 7.14 6.25 -5.00
C SER A 178 6.20 7.33 -4.46
N ALA A 179 5.89 8.33 -5.27
CA ALA A 179 5.02 9.43 -4.90
C ALA A 179 3.60 8.95 -4.61
N LYS A 180 3.03 8.12 -5.48
CA LYS A 180 1.67 7.58 -5.30
C LYS A 180 1.55 6.65 -4.09
N LEU A 181 2.50 5.73 -3.89
CA LEU A 181 2.50 4.85 -2.72
C LEU A 181 2.64 5.65 -1.41
N THR A 182 3.53 6.64 -1.40
CA THR A 182 3.70 7.54 -0.24
C THR A 182 2.44 8.35 0.04
N GLN A 183 1.79 8.85 -1.01
CA GLN A 183 0.53 9.58 -0.88
C GLN A 183 -0.58 8.67 -0.33
N ASN A 184 -0.72 7.44 -0.84
CA ASN A 184 -1.68 6.46 -0.35
C ASN A 184 -1.46 6.14 1.15
N ALA A 185 -0.20 6.01 1.59
CA ALA A 185 0.13 5.79 3.01
C ALA A 185 -0.24 7.00 3.88
N ARG A 186 0.03 8.22 3.42
CA ARG A 186 -0.36 9.46 4.12
C ARG A 186 -1.88 9.63 4.18
N ASP A 187 -2.58 9.33 3.10
CA ASP A 187 -4.04 9.39 3.04
C ASP A 187 -4.68 8.37 3.97
N LEU A 188 -4.17 7.13 4.00
CA LEU A 188 -4.59 6.13 4.98
C LEU A 188 -4.46 6.67 6.40
N HIS A 189 -3.29 7.21 6.77
CA HIS A 189 -3.06 7.78 8.09
C HIS A 189 -4.05 8.91 8.43
N GLN A 190 -4.25 9.86 7.51
CA GLN A 190 -5.22 10.94 7.71
C GLN A 190 -6.65 10.42 7.88
N LYS A 191 -7.06 9.40 7.11
CA LYS A 191 -8.39 8.81 7.24
C LYS A 191 -8.57 8.07 8.57
N ILE A 192 -7.54 7.39 9.07
CA ILE A 192 -7.55 6.79 10.41
C ILE A 192 -7.72 7.87 11.49
N GLN A 193 -6.96 8.98 11.39
CA GLN A 193 -7.12 10.11 12.30
C GLN A 193 -8.55 10.68 12.25
N ARG A 194 -9.12 10.87 11.04
CA ARG A 194 -10.51 11.33 10.90
C ARG A 194 -11.51 10.38 11.53
N ASN A 195 -11.36 9.06 11.35
CA ASN A 195 -12.24 8.07 11.98
C ASN A 195 -12.16 8.14 13.52
N LEU A 196 -10.96 8.34 14.06
CA LEU A 196 -10.73 8.46 15.50
C LEU A 196 -11.31 9.75 16.08
N GLU A 197 -11.16 10.88 15.38
CA GLU A 197 -11.80 12.14 15.78
C GLU A 197 -13.34 12.04 15.70
N GLN A 198 -13.88 11.35 14.69
CA GLN A 198 -15.32 11.08 14.61
C GLN A 198 -15.81 10.21 15.78
N LEU A 199 -15.04 9.19 16.17
CA LEU A 199 -15.31 8.39 17.37
C LEU A 199 -15.37 9.28 18.62
N LYS A 200 -14.33 10.12 18.82
CA LYS A 200 -14.23 11.07 19.94
C LYS A 200 -15.46 11.97 20.00
N VAL A 201 -15.78 12.67 18.92
CA VAL A 201 -16.93 13.57 18.85
C VAL A 201 -18.25 12.84 19.13
N LYS A 202 -18.50 11.70 18.45
CA LYS A 202 -19.74 10.93 18.63
C LYS A 202 -19.91 10.46 20.08
N LEU A 203 -18.84 10.04 20.74
CA LEU A 203 -18.87 9.62 22.14
C LEU A 203 -19.03 10.80 23.09
N SER A 204 -18.43 11.96 22.82
CA SER A 204 -18.57 13.16 23.66
C SER A 204 -19.97 13.77 23.64
N LEU A 205 -20.74 13.55 22.57
CA LEU A 205 -22.13 14.05 22.45
C LEU A 205 -23.13 13.25 23.30
N TYR A 206 -22.81 12.00 23.63
CA TYR A 206 -23.77 11.09 24.27
C TYR A 206 -23.97 11.31 25.78
N PRO A 207 -22.93 11.61 26.59
CA PRO A 207 -23.10 11.93 28.01
C PRO A 207 -24.06 13.09 28.29
N GLY A 208 -24.17 14.07 27.38
CA GLY A 208 -25.14 15.16 27.49
C GLY A 208 -26.61 14.69 27.43
N SER A 209 -26.86 13.52 26.83
CA SER A 209 -28.18 12.90 26.71
C SER A 209 -28.60 12.13 27.98
N LEU A 210 -27.67 11.87 28.91
CA LEU A 210 -27.92 11.12 30.16
C LEU A 210 -28.77 11.90 31.18
N GLN A 211 -29.14 13.14 30.87
CA GLN A 211 -30.09 13.93 31.65
C GLN A 211 -31.53 13.39 31.57
N GLN A 212 -31.79 12.37 30.74
CA GLN A 212 -33.09 11.72 30.63
C GLN A 212 -33.25 10.54 31.61
N PRO A 213 -34.44 10.31 32.20
CA PRO A 213 -34.60 9.42 33.35
C PRO A 213 -34.52 7.90 33.08
N GLN A 214 -34.41 7.46 31.81
CA GLN A 214 -34.53 6.05 31.44
C GLN A 214 -33.14 5.42 31.17
N ALA A 215 -32.77 4.43 31.99
CA ALA A 215 -31.63 3.51 31.87
C ALA A 215 -30.30 4.07 31.25
N PRO A 216 -29.76 5.19 31.75
CA PRO A 216 -28.62 5.89 31.15
C PRO A 216 -27.34 5.03 31.02
N ALA A 217 -27.14 4.08 31.94
CA ALA A 217 -25.97 3.21 31.99
C ALA A 217 -25.89 2.19 30.84
N GLU A 218 -27.00 1.49 30.58
CA GLU A 218 -27.05 0.45 29.56
C GLU A 218 -27.01 1.03 28.15
N GLU A 219 -27.61 2.20 27.99
CA GLU A 219 -27.56 2.92 26.72
C GLU A 219 -26.16 3.50 26.45
N LEU A 220 -25.49 4.05 27.47
CA LEU A 220 -24.08 4.48 27.35
C LEU A 220 -23.16 3.31 26.97
N ALA A 221 -23.33 2.16 27.62
CA ALA A 221 -22.58 0.95 27.28
C ALA A 221 -22.82 0.52 25.82
N ARG A 222 -24.08 0.52 25.37
CA ARG A 222 -24.46 0.22 23.98
C ARG A 222 -23.84 1.22 23.00
N GLU A 223 -23.83 2.50 23.35
CA GLU A 223 -23.25 3.54 22.52
C GLU A 223 -21.73 3.38 22.39
N VAL A 224 -21.02 3.15 23.50
CA VAL A 224 -19.58 2.86 23.48
C VAL A 224 -19.28 1.68 22.56
N GLN A 225 -20.00 0.57 22.74
CA GLN A 225 -19.79 -0.62 21.90
C GLN A 225 -20.03 -0.32 20.42
N ARG A 226 -21.13 0.37 20.11
CA ARG A 226 -21.50 0.70 18.73
C ARG A 226 -20.48 1.63 18.07
N ARG A 227 -20.08 2.71 18.74
CA ARG A 227 -19.16 3.70 18.15
C ARG A 227 -17.75 3.18 17.98
N VAL A 228 -17.25 2.41 18.95
CA VAL A 228 -15.94 1.79 18.84
C VAL A 228 -15.93 0.73 17.72
N GLU A 229 -17.03 0.01 17.52
CA GLU A 229 -17.17 -0.94 16.42
C GLU A 229 -17.30 -0.24 15.05
N GLU A 230 -18.02 0.88 14.97
CA GLU A 230 -18.03 1.77 13.79
C GLU A 230 -16.60 2.19 13.43
N PHE A 231 -15.84 2.72 14.39
CA PHE A 231 -14.43 3.11 14.19
C PHE A 231 -13.58 1.94 13.65
N ARG A 232 -13.72 0.75 14.25
CA ARG A 232 -12.98 -0.45 13.83
C ARG A 232 -13.30 -0.81 12.38
N ARG A 233 -14.60 -0.89 12.06
CA ARG A 233 -15.08 -1.24 10.71
C ARG A 233 -14.64 -0.22 9.67
N ASP A 234 -14.85 1.06 9.93
CA ASP A 234 -14.52 2.13 8.98
C ASP A 234 -13.02 2.17 8.72
N THR A 235 -12.22 1.95 9.76
CA THR A 235 -10.75 1.88 9.64
C THR A 235 -10.31 0.65 8.85
N TYR A 236 -10.94 -0.50 9.05
CA TYR A 236 -10.67 -1.71 8.25
C TYR A 236 -10.90 -1.48 6.76
N LEU A 237 -11.97 -0.76 6.40
CA LEU A 237 -12.23 -0.41 5.01
C LEU A 237 -11.12 0.47 4.43
N GLN A 238 -10.61 1.44 5.19
CA GLN A 238 -9.50 2.28 4.72
C GLN A 238 -8.22 1.48 4.50
N ILE A 239 -7.93 0.51 5.35
CA ILE A 239 -6.77 -0.38 5.19
C ILE A 239 -6.93 -1.26 3.94
N GLN A 240 -8.12 -1.81 3.72
CA GLN A 240 -8.40 -2.58 2.50
C GLN A 240 -8.28 -1.75 1.24
N ASP A 241 -8.76 -0.50 1.26
CA ASP A 241 -8.64 0.41 0.13
C ASP A 241 -7.16 0.76 -0.16
N PHE A 242 -6.35 0.93 0.88
CA PHE A 242 -4.90 1.09 0.72
C PHE A 242 -4.25 -0.16 0.09
N THR A 243 -4.59 -1.37 0.55
CA THR A 243 -4.08 -2.62 -0.04
C THR A 243 -4.45 -2.73 -1.53
N ARG A 244 -5.69 -2.39 -1.89
CA ARG A 244 -6.13 -2.37 -3.30
C ARG A 244 -5.37 -1.32 -4.11
N ALA A 245 -5.14 -0.14 -3.55
CA ALA A 245 -4.39 0.92 -4.22
C ALA A 245 -2.94 0.48 -4.47
N LEU A 246 -2.28 -0.15 -3.50
CA LEU A 246 -0.94 -0.73 -3.68
C LEU A 246 -0.89 -1.73 -4.86
N ASP A 247 -1.88 -2.61 -4.96
CA ASP A 247 -2.00 -3.56 -6.07
C ASP A 247 -2.21 -2.86 -7.42
N GLN A 248 -3.05 -1.83 -7.45
CA GLN A 248 -3.31 -1.03 -8.65
C GLN A 248 -2.08 -0.27 -9.13
N GLU A 249 -1.35 0.39 -8.23
CA GLU A 249 -0.18 1.19 -8.60
C GLU A 249 0.98 0.33 -9.11
N THR A 250 1.18 -0.84 -8.50
CA THR A 250 2.21 -1.78 -8.94
C THR A 250 1.85 -2.44 -10.28
N GLU A 251 0.57 -2.74 -10.51
CA GLU A 251 0.11 -3.23 -11.81
C GLU A 251 0.16 -2.16 -12.91
N GLU A 252 -0.19 -0.91 -12.61
CA GLU A 252 -0.04 0.21 -13.55
C GLU A 252 1.43 0.38 -13.95
N MET A 253 2.35 0.30 -12.99
CA MET A 253 3.78 0.33 -13.28
C MET A 253 4.23 -0.85 -14.13
N ARG A 254 3.74 -2.06 -13.85
CA ARG A 254 4.03 -3.25 -14.66
C ARG A 254 3.62 -3.04 -16.12
N LEU A 255 2.44 -2.46 -16.34
CA LEU A 255 1.93 -2.15 -17.68
C LEU A 255 2.73 -1.05 -18.38
N LYS A 256 3.21 -0.03 -17.66
CA LYS A 256 4.08 1.04 -18.21
C LYS A 256 5.48 0.54 -18.61
N LEU A 257 5.94 -0.53 -17.98
CA LEU A 257 7.23 -1.19 -18.25
C LEU A 257 7.08 -2.42 -19.18
N SER A 258 5.84 -2.73 -19.58
CA SER A 258 5.52 -3.70 -20.64
C SER A 258 5.63 -3.03 -22.00
#